data_AF-A0A9D6NTD1-F1
#
_entry.id   AF-A0A9D6NTD1-F1
#
_cell.length_a   1.000
_cell.length_b   1.000
_cell.length_c   1.000
_cell.angle_alpha   90.00
_cell.angle_beta   90.00
_cell.angle_gamma   90.00
#
_symmetry.space_group_name_H-M   'P 1'
#
loop_
_entity.id
_entity.type
_entity.pdbx_description
1 polymer ?
#
loop_
_entity_poly.entity_id
_entity_poly.type
_entity_poly.pdbx_seq_one_letter_code
_entity_poly.pdbx_strand_id
1 'polypeptide(L)'
;MNVRGNNSSRCRTALVNPLCYLWMVIVLLGPPNPAEVLAQSVGKQRREAQKAIRVGDYDKAEKIYRKLLSEKHNDNQTRLDLSYTLIKNGRLEEAYQSAALVAGQDPMNARAHALLGLALLRSGIFQQCVQEFNTAMLLDRRDPVALAGRAEVDFFENRAADSYEKLRLATSIDPNEPDYWIAFGRTAARLERFKEAAEYYDRFLVVSPKLDEEKRARYRGLIDFYYALARSSVADLHRVEGPKALTVPFEMQNSRPYVRIKVNGGELLSFVVDTGASITVMAEPVADRLSIRPMARGGRARAVGGGGTFPIVYGLVNQIEIGDIKIYNVPIYIRQLHHFRPQEGDNYLVPDGFLGLSVLSNFRVTLDYARRQLLLENENASGAAPFEAAPAEVSVVPFRTTNGGLVSAEARLGGEETFNFLVDSGASSTVLSDNVIEKMKWHDKLLPDLKVRILGAAGVIEDVDLLVIPSFTINDLEQRNIRMPVLSMNAVNETAGFLQSGIIGGSFLKHFRVTFDFQRFRLLLLPQTEAVRKLAPESEPHPQVKEGEN
;
A
#
# COMPACT_ATOMS: atom_id res chain seq x y z
N MET A 1 -12.11 12.34 107.13
CA MET A 1 -13.35 11.57 107.37
C MET A 1 -13.77 10.95 106.05
N ASN A 2 -13.25 9.79 105.65
CA ASN A 2 -13.78 8.45 105.97
C ASN A 2 -15.31 8.38 105.93
N VAL A 3 -15.88 7.87 104.83
CA VAL A 3 -16.76 6.67 104.85
C VAL A 3 -16.65 5.97 103.49
N ARG A 4 -16.33 4.68 103.56
CA ARG A 4 -16.32 3.70 102.47
C ARG A 4 -17.76 3.23 102.20
N GLY A 5 -18.12 3.05 100.93
CA GLY A 5 -19.32 2.33 100.50
C GLY A 5 -18.97 1.43 99.32
N ASN A 6 -18.67 0.18 99.63
CA ASN A 6 -18.29 -0.88 98.70
C ASN A 6 -19.57 -1.47 98.08
N ASN A 7 -19.70 -1.54 96.76
CA ASN A 7 -20.67 -2.43 96.13
C ASN A 7 -20.11 -3.02 94.84
N SER A 8 -19.92 -4.33 94.87
CA SER A 8 -19.34 -5.17 93.83
C SER A 8 -20.37 -5.54 92.77
N SER A 9 -20.13 -5.17 91.51
CA SER A 9 -20.77 -5.80 90.36
C SER A 9 -19.70 -6.32 89.39
N ARG A 10 -19.67 -7.64 89.22
CA ARG A 10 -18.81 -8.36 88.27
C ARG A 10 -19.26 -8.01 86.85
N CYS A 11 -18.49 -7.20 86.14
CA CYS A 11 -18.63 -7.05 84.68
C CYS A 11 -17.88 -8.19 84.00
N ARG A 12 -18.61 -9.13 83.38
CA ARG A 12 -18.03 -10.16 82.51
C ARG A 12 -17.50 -9.47 81.25
N THR A 13 -16.21 -9.59 81.00
CA THR A 13 -15.56 -9.33 79.70
C THR A 13 -16.14 -10.28 78.66
N ALA A 14 -16.99 -9.77 77.77
CA ALA A 14 -17.38 -10.46 76.55
C ALA A 14 -16.26 -10.31 75.53
N LEU A 15 -15.59 -11.41 75.19
CA LEU A 15 -14.72 -11.52 74.02
C LEU A 15 -15.56 -11.28 72.76
N VAL A 16 -15.35 -10.14 72.10
CA VAL A 16 -15.90 -9.86 70.78
C VAL A 16 -15.07 -10.65 69.76
N ASN A 17 -15.70 -11.64 69.15
CA ASN A 17 -15.09 -12.55 68.18
C ASN A 17 -14.74 -11.79 66.88
N PRO A 18 -13.47 -11.73 66.42
CA PRO A 18 -13.08 -10.99 65.21
C PRO A 18 -13.70 -11.55 63.92
N LEU A 19 -14.28 -12.76 63.97
CA LEU A 19 -15.07 -13.35 62.88
C LEU A 19 -16.39 -12.62 62.60
N CYS A 20 -16.98 -11.89 63.57
CA CYS A 20 -18.23 -11.16 63.34
C CYS A 20 -18.05 -9.91 62.48
N TYR A 21 -16.90 -9.23 62.56
CA TYR A 21 -16.62 -8.08 61.69
C TYR A 21 -16.35 -8.49 60.24
N LEU A 22 -15.74 -9.67 60.01
CA LEU A 22 -15.52 -10.18 58.66
C LEU A 22 -16.85 -10.58 57.98
N TRP A 23 -17.82 -11.12 58.73
CA TRP A 23 -19.16 -11.41 58.22
C TRP A 23 -19.99 -10.14 57.97
N MET A 24 -19.85 -9.10 58.81
CA MET A 24 -20.60 -7.86 58.66
C MET A 24 -20.12 -7.01 57.46
N VAL A 25 -18.84 -7.09 57.08
CA VAL A 25 -18.32 -6.48 55.85
C VAL A 25 -18.75 -7.25 54.58
N ILE A 26 -18.91 -8.57 54.67
CA ILE A 26 -19.42 -9.40 53.55
C ILE A 26 -20.95 -9.20 53.37
N VAL A 27 -21.70 -8.93 54.44
CA VAL A 27 -23.16 -8.68 54.37
C VAL A 27 -23.49 -7.24 53.89
N LEU A 28 -22.55 -6.30 53.94
CA LEU A 28 -22.72 -4.93 53.40
C LEU A 28 -22.47 -4.83 51.88
N LEU A 29 -21.94 -5.89 51.26
CA LEU A 29 -21.81 -6.03 49.82
C LEU A 29 -22.80 -7.09 49.35
N GLY A 30 -24.05 -6.70 49.10
CA GLY A 30 -25.04 -7.58 48.48
C GLY A 30 -24.50 -8.22 47.18
N PRO A 31 -25.09 -9.33 46.70
CA PRO A 31 -24.65 -9.97 45.47
C PRO A 31 -24.55 -8.92 44.34
N PRO A 32 -23.47 -8.93 43.54
CA PRO A 32 -23.23 -7.88 42.56
C PRO A 32 -24.44 -7.75 41.64
N ASN A 33 -24.82 -6.51 41.36
CA ASN A 33 -25.98 -6.20 40.52
C ASN A 33 -25.82 -6.94 39.17
N PRO A 34 -26.84 -7.66 38.66
CA PRO A 34 -26.76 -8.35 37.38
C PRO A 34 -26.23 -7.47 36.23
N ALA A 35 -26.55 -6.17 36.24
CA ALA A 35 -26.01 -5.21 35.28
C ALA A 35 -24.50 -4.97 35.42
N GLU A 36 -23.97 -4.95 36.64
CA GLU A 36 -22.53 -4.81 36.92
C GLU A 36 -21.76 -6.08 36.54
N VAL A 37 -22.31 -7.26 36.85
CA VAL A 37 -21.72 -8.55 36.44
C VAL A 37 -21.65 -8.63 34.92
N LEU A 38 -22.71 -8.20 34.24
CA LEU A 38 -22.77 -8.16 32.78
C LEU A 38 -21.76 -7.16 32.19
N ALA A 39 -21.69 -5.94 32.73
CA ALA A 39 -20.72 -4.93 32.31
C ALA A 39 -19.26 -5.39 32.53
N GLN A 40 -18.97 -6.07 33.64
CA GLN A 40 -17.66 -6.66 33.90
C GLN A 40 -17.33 -7.79 32.91
N SER A 41 -18.31 -8.64 32.56
CA SER A 41 -18.15 -9.69 31.56
C SER A 41 -17.83 -9.13 30.18
N VAL A 42 -18.62 -8.15 29.71
CA VAL A 42 -18.40 -7.45 28.43
C VAL A 42 -17.03 -6.77 28.41
N GLY A 43 -16.67 -6.07 29.48
CA GLY A 43 -15.37 -5.42 29.63
C GLY A 43 -14.19 -6.40 29.58
N LYS A 44 -14.36 -7.62 30.12
CA LYS A 44 -13.35 -8.68 30.03
C LYS A 44 -13.20 -9.21 28.60
N GLN A 45 -14.31 -9.48 27.92
CA GLN A 45 -14.32 -9.94 26.53
C GLN A 45 -13.72 -8.92 25.57
N ARG A 46 -14.03 -7.62 25.73
CA ARG A 46 -13.41 -6.55 24.93
C ARG A 46 -11.90 -6.49 25.11
N ARG A 47 -11.41 -6.57 26.37
CA ARG A 47 -9.95 -6.61 26.64
C ARG A 47 -9.29 -7.82 26.01
N GLU A 48 -9.97 -8.96 25.98
CA GLU A 48 -9.48 -10.17 25.30
C GLU A 48 -9.40 -9.95 23.79
N ALA A 49 -10.43 -9.36 23.17
CA ALA A 49 -10.45 -9.05 21.74
C ALA A 49 -9.36 -8.02 21.38
N GLN A 50 -9.20 -6.95 22.15
CA GLN A 50 -8.12 -5.97 21.97
C GLN A 50 -6.74 -6.59 22.14
N LYS A 51 -6.58 -7.57 23.05
CA LYS A 51 -5.34 -8.34 23.16
C LYS A 51 -5.13 -9.20 21.92
N ALA A 52 -6.17 -9.82 21.38
CA ALA A 52 -6.12 -10.60 20.14
C ALA A 52 -5.69 -9.72 18.95
N ILE A 53 -6.28 -8.53 18.77
CA ILE A 53 -5.86 -7.54 17.76
C ILE A 53 -4.38 -7.20 17.92
N ARG A 54 -3.92 -6.85 19.13
CA ARG A 54 -2.51 -6.50 19.38
C ARG A 54 -1.52 -7.61 19.05
N VAL A 55 -1.95 -8.86 19.08
CA VAL A 55 -1.11 -10.01 18.70
C VAL A 55 -1.41 -10.52 17.29
N GLY A 56 -2.18 -9.79 16.49
CA GLY A 56 -2.52 -10.11 15.11
C GLY A 56 -3.55 -11.23 14.91
N ASP A 57 -4.23 -11.66 15.98
CA ASP A 57 -5.27 -12.70 15.92
C ASP A 57 -6.64 -12.05 15.65
N TYR A 58 -6.80 -11.54 14.44
CA TYR A 58 -8.00 -10.81 14.02
C TYR A 58 -9.23 -11.71 13.94
N ASP A 59 -9.09 -12.97 13.55
CA ASP A 59 -10.21 -13.93 13.52
C ASP A 59 -10.78 -14.18 14.92
N LYS A 60 -9.91 -14.32 15.94
CA LYS A 60 -10.37 -14.44 17.32
C LYS A 60 -11.06 -13.16 17.79
N ALA A 61 -10.48 -12.00 17.51
CA ALA A 61 -11.09 -10.72 17.86
C ALA A 61 -12.48 -10.56 17.20
N GLU A 62 -12.58 -10.88 15.91
CA GLU A 62 -13.82 -10.82 15.14
C GLU A 62 -14.89 -11.72 15.76
N LYS A 63 -14.57 -12.97 16.08
CA LYS A 63 -15.48 -13.90 16.76
C LYS A 63 -16.00 -13.35 18.08
N ILE A 64 -15.13 -12.74 18.88
CA ILE A 64 -15.51 -12.15 20.18
C ILE A 64 -16.47 -10.97 19.96
N TYR A 65 -16.15 -10.04 19.05
CA TYR A 65 -17.01 -8.88 18.81
C TYR A 65 -18.36 -9.25 18.19
N ARG A 66 -18.40 -10.21 17.25
CA ARG A 66 -19.66 -10.73 16.71
C ARG A 66 -20.52 -11.38 17.79
N LYS A 67 -19.90 -12.14 18.71
CA LYS A 67 -20.60 -12.73 19.86
C LYS A 67 -21.22 -11.64 20.74
N LEU A 68 -20.44 -10.61 21.11
CA LEU A 68 -20.93 -9.48 21.91
C LEU A 68 -22.15 -8.80 21.25
N LEU A 69 -22.08 -8.52 19.95
CA LEU A 69 -23.20 -7.92 19.21
C LEU A 69 -24.45 -8.82 19.18
N SER A 70 -24.27 -10.15 19.10
CA SER A 70 -25.38 -11.13 19.09
C SER A 70 -26.09 -11.25 20.45
N GLU A 71 -25.38 -11.03 21.56
CA GLU A 71 -25.89 -11.09 22.94
C GLU A 71 -26.66 -9.80 23.32
N LYS A 72 -27.12 -9.03 22.33
CA LYS A 72 -27.77 -7.71 22.46
C LYS A 72 -26.90 -6.63 23.13
N HIS A 73 -25.58 -6.81 23.20
CA HIS A 73 -24.64 -5.72 23.49
C HIS A 73 -24.34 -4.92 22.21
N ASN A 74 -25.40 -4.40 21.60
CA ASN A 74 -25.35 -3.60 20.38
C ASN A 74 -25.05 -2.14 20.71
N ASP A 75 -23.90 -1.87 21.32
CA ASP A 75 -23.41 -0.50 21.47
C ASP A 75 -22.51 -0.12 20.28
N ASN A 76 -22.50 1.17 19.98
CA ASN A 76 -21.73 1.73 18.87
C ASN A 76 -20.24 1.37 18.99
N GLN A 77 -19.68 1.35 20.20
CA GLN A 77 -18.28 1.03 20.42
C GLN A 77 -17.92 -0.41 19.98
N THR A 78 -18.70 -1.43 20.36
CA THR A 78 -18.43 -2.82 19.95
C THR A 78 -18.50 -2.96 18.43
N ARG A 79 -19.42 -2.24 17.78
CA ARG A 79 -19.56 -2.24 16.33
C ARG A 79 -18.40 -1.55 15.62
N LEU A 80 -17.89 -0.46 16.17
CA LEU A 80 -16.68 0.22 15.67
C LEU A 80 -15.43 -0.65 15.88
N ASP A 81 -15.29 -1.31 17.03
CA ASP A 81 -14.20 -2.24 17.27
C ASP A 81 -14.24 -3.45 16.29
N LEU A 82 -15.45 -3.95 15.97
CA LEU A 82 -15.64 -4.95 14.92
C LEU A 82 -15.23 -4.40 13.56
N SER A 83 -15.67 -3.19 13.19
CA SER A 83 -15.27 -2.55 11.93
C SER A 83 -13.75 -2.45 11.81
N TYR A 84 -13.06 -1.96 12.83
CA TYR A 84 -11.60 -1.90 12.86
C TYR A 84 -10.96 -3.29 12.69
N THR A 85 -11.49 -4.31 13.36
CA THR A 85 -11.02 -5.70 13.22
C THR A 85 -11.22 -6.24 11.80
N LEU A 86 -12.37 -5.95 11.18
CA LEU A 86 -12.69 -6.36 9.82
C LEU A 86 -11.75 -5.71 8.80
N ILE A 87 -11.38 -4.44 8.99
CA ILE A 87 -10.35 -3.76 8.18
C ILE A 87 -9.02 -4.50 8.27
N LYS A 88 -8.58 -4.82 9.50
CA LYS A 88 -7.34 -5.57 9.74
C LYS A 88 -7.37 -6.98 9.12
N ASN A 89 -8.56 -7.58 9.02
CA ASN A 89 -8.79 -8.88 8.39
C ASN A 89 -9.08 -8.79 6.87
N GLY A 90 -9.01 -7.60 6.26
CA GLY A 90 -9.25 -7.39 4.83
C GLY A 90 -10.73 -7.50 4.38
N ARG A 91 -11.67 -7.59 5.32
CA ARG A 91 -13.13 -7.65 5.06
C ARG A 91 -13.71 -6.23 4.91
N LEU A 92 -13.28 -5.55 3.85
CA LEU A 92 -13.48 -4.11 3.69
C LEU A 92 -14.95 -3.69 3.56
N GLU A 93 -15.75 -4.47 2.84
CA GLU A 93 -17.19 -4.19 2.67
C GLU A 93 -17.96 -4.32 3.99
N GLU A 94 -17.75 -5.40 4.73
CA GLU A 94 -18.38 -5.59 6.05
C GLU A 94 -17.91 -4.53 7.06
N ALA A 95 -16.64 -4.11 6.97
CA ALA A 95 -16.09 -3.04 7.80
C ALA A 95 -16.76 -1.70 7.51
N TYR A 96 -16.91 -1.35 6.23
CA TYR A 96 -17.60 -0.16 5.77
C TYR A 96 -19.04 -0.14 6.29
N GLN A 97 -19.80 -1.20 6.06
CA GLN A 97 -21.19 -1.32 6.53
C GLN A 97 -21.31 -1.17 8.05
N SER A 98 -20.37 -1.76 8.79
CA SER A 98 -20.36 -1.68 10.26
C SER A 98 -20.12 -0.26 10.77
N ALA A 99 -19.18 0.49 10.19
CA ALA A 99 -18.92 1.87 10.56
C ALA A 99 -20.01 2.83 10.04
N ALA A 100 -20.55 2.59 8.84
CA ALA A 100 -21.64 3.35 8.23
C ALA A 100 -22.90 3.33 9.10
N LEU A 101 -23.23 2.17 9.66
CA LEU A 101 -24.37 2.03 10.54
C LEU A 101 -24.22 2.90 11.80
N VAL A 102 -23.01 2.99 12.37
CA VAL A 102 -22.75 3.84 13.53
C VAL A 102 -22.80 5.32 13.14
N ALA A 103 -22.17 5.72 12.04
CA ALA A 103 -22.21 7.10 11.56
C ALA A 103 -23.64 7.57 11.23
N GLY A 104 -24.50 6.68 10.72
CA GLY A 104 -25.91 6.98 10.49
C GLY A 104 -26.74 7.14 11.76
N GLN A 105 -26.38 6.44 12.85
CA GLN A 105 -27.05 6.52 14.16
C GLN A 105 -26.53 7.66 15.02
N ASP A 106 -25.23 7.94 14.92
CA ASP A 106 -24.51 8.98 15.65
C ASP A 106 -23.58 9.73 14.68
N PRO A 107 -24.13 10.74 13.95
CA PRO A 107 -23.34 11.50 12.97
C PRO A 107 -22.19 12.32 13.57
N MET A 108 -22.15 12.50 14.90
CA MET A 108 -21.07 13.22 15.59
C MET A 108 -19.97 12.27 16.09
N ASN A 109 -20.03 10.98 15.73
CA ASN A 109 -19.04 10.01 16.11
C ASN A 109 -17.77 10.10 15.24
N ALA A 110 -16.76 10.83 15.72
CA ALA A 110 -15.49 10.98 15.01
C ALA A 110 -14.85 9.64 14.61
N ARG A 111 -14.93 8.64 15.50
CA ARG A 111 -14.34 7.32 15.26
C ARG A 111 -15.05 6.54 14.15
N ALA A 112 -16.37 6.69 14.02
CA ALA A 112 -17.13 6.07 12.95
C ALA A 112 -16.68 6.61 11.57
N HIS A 113 -16.59 7.93 11.44
CA HIS A 113 -16.05 8.57 10.24
C HIS A 113 -14.60 8.16 9.96
N ALA A 114 -13.75 8.07 10.99
CA ALA A 114 -12.36 7.62 10.82
C ALA A 114 -12.27 6.18 10.28
N LEU A 115 -13.12 5.26 10.76
CA LEU A 115 -13.14 3.87 10.31
C LEU A 115 -13.80 3.70 8.94
N LEU A 116 -14.82 4.51 8.61
CA LEU A 116 -15.35 4.62 7.25
C LEU A 116 -14.26 5.05 6.26
N GLY A 117 -13.55 6.13 6.57
CA GLY A 117 -12.44 6.61 5.77
C GLY A 117 -11.36 5.55 5.60
N LEU A 118 -11.01 4.81 6.66
CA LEU A 118 -10.01 3.75 6.58
C LEU A 118 -10.47 2.57 5.70
N ALA A 119 -11.73 2.14 5.81
CA ALA A 119 -12.28 1.11 4.94
C ALA A 119 -12.27 1.53 3.46
N LEU A 120 -12.71 2.76 3.17
CA LEU A 120 -12.69 3.36 1.83
C LEU A 120 -11.27 3.48 1.27
N LEU A 121 -10.30 3.91 2.09
CA LEU A 121 -8.89 3.99 1.71
C LEU A 121 -8.34 2.63 1.30
N ARG A 122 -8.57 1.58 2.10
CA ARG A 122 -8.11 0.22 1.77
C ARG A 122 -8.78 -0.33 0.52
N SER A 123 -10.04 0.06 0.26
CA SER A 123 -10.75 -0.25 -0.99
C SER A 123 -10.25 0.57 -2.19
N GLY A 124 -9.38 1.56 -1.97
CA GLY A 124 -8.85 2.44 -3.02
C GLY A 124 -9.81 3.54 -3.46
N ILE A 125 -10.83 3.87 -2.66
CA ILE A 125 -11.84 4.90 -2.94
C ILE A 125 -11.42 6.21 -2.27
N PHE A 126 -10.53 6.96 -2.94
CA PHE A 126 -9.81 8.08 -2.33
C PHE A 126 -10.65 9.34 -2.07
N GLN A 127 -11.52 9.73 -3.01
CA GLN A 127 -12.31 10.95 -2.84
C GLN A 127 -13.19 10.89 -1.59
N GLN A 128 -13.91 9.79 -1.42
CA GLN A 128 -14.78 9.58 -0.26
C GLN A 128 -13.96 9.38 1.02
N CYS A 129 -12.83 8.66 0.98
CA CYS A 129 -12.02 8.46 2.19
C CYS A 129 -11.50 9.78 2.77
N VAL A 130 -11.09 10.73 1.93
CA VAL A 130 -10.64 12.06 2.38
C VAL A 130 -11.76 12.84 3.03
N GLN A 131 -12.98 12.78 2.49
CA GLN A 131 -14.15 13.44 3.09
C GLN A 131 -14.41 12.89 4.49
N GLU A 132 -14.41 11.56 4.66
CA GLU A 132 -14.62 10.91 5.95
C GLU A 132 -13.53 11.23 6.97
N PHE A 133 -12.25 11.21 6.57
CA PHE A 133 -11.16 11.62 7.47
C PHE A 133 -11.25 13.09 7.87
N ASN A 134 -11.63 13.98 6.96
CA ASN A 134 -11.81 15.40 7.28
C ASN A 134 -12.95 15.60 8.27
N THR A 135 -14.08 14.89 8.10
CA THR A 135 -15.19 14.91 9.07
C THR A 135 -14.74 14.39 10.44
N ALA A 136 -14.02 13.26 10.48
CA ALA A 136 -13.48 12.71 11.72
C ALA A 136 -12.56 13.71 12.44
N MET A 137 -11.64 14.36 11.71
CA MET A 137 -10.72 15.36 12.27
C MET A 137 -11.40 16.67 12.67
N LEU A 138 -12.54 17.02 12.06
CA LEU A 138 -13.35 18.15 12.48
C LEU A 138 -14.02 17.89 13.83
N LEU A 139 -14.53 16.67 14.03
CA LEU A 139 -15.20 16.22 15.26
C LEU A 139 -14.21 15.96 16.40
N ASP A 140 -13.09 15.28 16.11
CA ASP A 140 -11.98 15.07 17.03
C ASP A 140 -10.63 15.18 16.30
N ARG A 141 -9.94 16.30 16.54
CA ARG A 141 -8.60 16.58 15.98
C ARG A 141 -7.52 15.60 16.46
N ARG A 142 -7.79 14.80 17.47
CA ARG A 142 -6.86 13.84 18.08
C ARG A 142 -7.24 12.39 17.86
N ASP A 143 -8.21 12.06 17.00
CA ASP A 143 -8.46 10.66 16.66
C ASP A 143 -7.24 10.09 15.88
N PRO A 144 -6.57 9.06 16.41
CA PRO A 144 -5.32 8.56 15.82
C PRO A 144 -5.56 7.80 14.50
N VAL A 145 -6.75 7.22 14.28
CA VAL A 145 -7.06 6.55 13.01
C VAL A 145 -7.26 7.57 11.90
N ALA A 146 -7.96 8.67 12.17
CA ALA A 146 -8.13 9.75 11.20
C ALA A 146 -6.80 10.42 10.86
N LEU A 147 -5.95 10.70 11.87
CA LEU A 147 -4.61 11.25 11.66
C LEU A 147 -3.74 10.33 10.80
N ALA A 148 -3.63 9.04 11.15
CA ALA A 148 -2.83 8.08 10.41
C ALA A 148 -3.39 7.80 9.01
N GLY A 149 -4.71 7.66 8.88
CA GLY A 149 -5.39 7.44 7.60
C GLY A 149 -5.18 8.61 6.64
N ARG A 150 -5.30 9.85 7.13
CA ARG A 150 -4.99 11.05 6.34
C ARG A 150 -3.51 11.12 5.97
N ALA A 151 -2.62 10.71 6.88
CA ALA A 151 -1.18 10.63 6.61
C ALA A 151 -0.83 9.62 5.52
N GLU A 152 -1.53 8.48 5.45
CA GLU A 152 -1.36 7.51 4.37
C GLU A 152 -1.82 8.09 3.03
N VAL A 153 -2.96 8.80 2.98
CA VAL A 153 -3.38 9.52 1.77
C VAL A 153 -2.33 10.54 1.35
N ASP A 154 -1.80 11.32 2.29
CA ASP A 154 -0.73 12.28 2.02
C ASP A 154 0.52 11.60 1.45
N PHE A 155 0.93 10.45 2.00
CA PHE A 155 2.03 9.65 1.45
C PHE A 155 1.75 9.19 0.01
N PHE A 156 0.55 8.67 -0.26
CA PHE A 156 0.16 8.18 -1.58
C PHE A 156 0.07 9.29 -2.64
N GLU A 157 -0.13 10.53 -2.23
CA GLU A 157 -0.28 11.71 -3.09
C GLU A 157 0.94 12.67 -3.02
N ASN A 158 2.12 12.15 -2.74
CA ASN A 158 3.41 12.86 -2.71
C ASN A 158 3.59 13.94 -1.63
N ARG A 159 2.75 13.95 -0.60
CA ARG A 159 2.83 14.89 0.53
C ARG A 159 3.51 14.24 1.73
N ALA A 160 4.72 13.72 1.53
CA ALA A 160 5.44 12.96 2.56
C ALA A 160 5.76 13.79 3.82
N ALA A 161 6.02 15.10 3.69
CA ALA A 161 6.22 15.99 4.84
C ALA A 161 4.96 16.11 5.71
N ASP A 162 3.79 16.30 5.08
CA ASP A 162 2.50 16.37 5.78
C ASP A 162 2.12 15.04 6.43
N SER A 163 2.47 13.93 5.77
CA SER A 163 2.34 12.58 6.30
C SER A 163 3.18 12.39 7.57
N TYR A 164 4.43 12.86 7.55
CA TYR A 164 5.37 12.72 8.67
C TYR A 164 4.82 13.37 9.94
N GLU A 165 4.30 14.60 9.84
CA GLU A 165 3.75 15.32 11.00
C GLU A 165 2.50 14.65 11.58
N LYS A 166 1.61 14.14 10.72
CA LYS A 166 0.40 13.43 11.19
C LYS A 166 0.74 12.09 11.85
N LEU A 167 1.70 11.35 11.32
CA LEU A 167 2.17 10.08 11.90
C LEU A 167 2.91 10.29 13.23
N ARG A 168 3.67 11.37 13.35
CA ARG A 168 4.26 11.79 14.63
C ARG A 168 3.19 12.00 15.70
N LEU A 169 2.09 12.66 15.37
CA LEU A 169 0.97 12.83 16.28
C LEU A 169 0.25 11.50 16.57
N ALA A 170 -0.10 10.72 15.55
CA ALA A 170 -0.80 9.45 15.72
C ALA A 170 -0.03 8.46 16.61
N THR A 171 1.28 8.30 16.39
CA THR A 171 2.15 7.44 17.22
C THR A 171 2.36 7.96 18.64
N SER A 172 2.23 9.28 18.88
CA SER A 172 2.26 9.84 20.24
C SER A 172 0.97 9.57 21.02
N ILE A 173 -0.17 9.48 20.32
CA ILE A 173 -1.49 9.26 20.90
C ILE A 173 -1.73 7.77 21.15
N ASP A 174 -1.41 6.92 20.18
CA ASP A 174 -1.46 5.47 20.32
C ASP A 174 -0.12 4.83 19.90
N PRO A 175 0.84 4.73 20.83
CA PRO A 175 2.16 4.18 20.56
C PRO A 175 2.16 2.65 20.39
N ASN A 176 1.04 1.96 20.64
CA ASN A 176 0.97 0.50 20.57
C ASN A 176 0.37 0.00 19.26
N GLU A 177 -0.09 0.89 18.39
CA GLU A 177 -0.67 0.53 17.10
C GLU A 177 0.43 0.29 16.04
N PRO A 178 0.61 -0.95 15.55
CA PRO A 178 1.71 -1.28 14.65
C PRO A 178 1.68 -0.59 13.29
N ASP A 179 0.49 -0.39 12.70
CA ASP A 179 0.38 0.16 11.35
C ASP A 179 0.93 1.60 11.29
N TYR A 180 0.80 2.35 12.39
CA TYR A 180 1.30 3.72 12.48
C TYR A 180 2.84 3.74 12.41
N TRP A 181 3.52 2.82 13.08
CA TRP A 181 4.98 2.72 13.03
C TRP A 181 5.49 2.27 11.66
N ILE A 182 4.82 1.33 10.99
CA ILE A 182 5.18 0.94 9.61
C ILE A 182 4.97 2.12 8.65
N ALA A 183 3.85 2.82 8.75
CA ALA A 183 3.59 4.01 7.94
C ALA A 183 4.65 5.09 8.21
N PHE A 184 5.03 5.29 9.47
CA PHE A 184 6.03 6.29 9.84
C PHE A 184 7.42 5.95 9.31
N GLY A 185 7.84 4.70 9.41
CA GLY A 185 9.09 4.21 8.81
C GLY A 185 9.14 4.42 7.30
N ARG A 186 8.03 4.15 6.59
CA ARG A 186 7.92 4.36 5.13
C ARG A 186 8.01 5.84 4.77
N THR A 187 7.29 6.69 5.49
CA THR A 187 7.33 8.14 5.28
C THR A 187 8.71 8.72 5.57
N ALA A 188 9.36 8.29 6.65
CA ALA A 188 10.73 8.69 6.95
C ALA A 188 11.72 8.24 5.85
N ALA A 189 11.59 7.01 5.34
CA ALA A 189 12.41 6.51 4.24
C ALA A 189 12.19 7.30 2.93
N ARG A 190 10.95 7.71 2.62
CA ARG A 190 10.65 8.56 1.46
C ARG A 190 11.29 9.95 1.57
N LEU A 191 11.41 10.46 2.79
CA LEU A 191 12.12 11.71 3.09
C LEU A 191 13.64 11.50 3.26
N GLU A 192 14.15 10.30 2.94
CA GLU A 192 15.56 9.92 3.08
C GLU A 192 16.12 10.03 4.51
N ARG A 193 15.24 10.04 5.52
CA ARG A 193 15.58 10.03 6.94
C ARG A 193 15.84 8.60 7.41
N PHE A 194 16.85 7.95 6.81
CA PHE A 194 17.05 6.50 6.93
C PHE A 194 17.28 6.00 8.36
N LYS A 195 18.01 6.76 9.18
CA LYS A 195 18.20 6.41 10.59
C LYS A 195 16.86 6.33 11.34
N GLU A 196 16.02 7.35 11.17
CA GLU A 196 14.69 7.37 11.80
C GLU A 196 13.77 6.30 11.21
N ALA A 197 13.85 6.06 9.90
CA ALA A 197 13.10 4.98 9.27
C ALA A 197 13.43 3.62 9.93
N ALA A 198 14.72 3.31 10.12
CA ALA A 198 15.17 2.11 10.82
C ALA A 198 14.63 2.06 12.26
N GLU A 199 14.74 3.14 13.02
CA GLU A 199 14.22 3.24 14.38
C GLU A 199 12.69 3.01 14.45
N TYR A 200 11.91 3.54 13.50
CA TYR A 200 10.47 3.33 13.46
C TYR A 200 10.09 1.89 13.09
N TYR A 201 10.83 1.25 12.19
CA TYR A 201 10.64 -0.19 11.92
C TYR A 201 11.06 -1.07 13.12
N ASP A 202 12.10 -0.69 13.87
CA ASP A 202 12.44 -1.35 15.14
C ASP A 202 11.26 -1.25 16.13
N ARG A 203 10.65 -0.06 16.27
CA ARG A 203 9.44 0.12 17.10
C ARG A 203 8.27 -0.74 16.63
N PHE A 204 8.04 -0.82 15.32
CA PHE A 204 7.03 -1.73 14.75
C PHE A 204 7.26 -3.20 15.18
N LEU A 205 8.50 -3.70 15.11
CA LEU A 205 8.84 -5.07 15.49
C LEU A 205 8.67 -5.35 16.99
N VAL A 206 8.82 -4.32 17.83
CA VAL A 206 8.57 -4.39 19.28
C VAL A 206 7.07 -4.49 19.57
N VAL A 207 6.24 -3.67 18.93
CA VAL A 207 4.78 -3.68 19.15
C VAL A 207 4.06 -4.81 18.41
N SER A 208 4.74 -5.52 17.50
CA SER A 208 4.24 -6.70 16.77
C SER A 208 5.00 -7.98 17.12
N PRO A 209 4.86 -8.52 18.35
CA PRO A 209 5.65 -9.68 18.78
C PRO A 209 5.35 -10.96 17.98
N LYS A 210 4.12 -11.14 17.49
CA LYS A 210 3.67 -12.36 16.79
C LYS A 210 3.74 -12.28 15.25
N LEU A 211 4.61 -11.44 14.72
CA LEU A 211 4.82 -11.38 13.27
C LEU A 211 5.42 -12.69 12.74
N ASP A 212 4.89 -13.17 11.61
CA ASP A 212 5.45 -14.28 10.82
C ASP A 212 6.98 -14.13 10.66
N GLU A 213 7.72 -15.25 10.72
CA GLU A 213 9.18 -15.24 10.75
C GLU A 213 9.76 -14.60 9.48
N GLU A 214 9.19 -14.90 8.32
CA GLU A 214 9.59 -14.33 7.04
C GLU A 214 9.30 -12.83 6.99
N LYS A 215 8.09 -12.39 7.41
CA LYS A 215 7.76 -10.97 7.58
C LYS A 215 8.77 -10.27 8.50
N ARG A 216 9.09 -10.85 9.66
CA ARG A 216 10.06 -10.29 10.61
C ARG A 216 11.46 -10.20 10.01
N ALA A 217 11.91 -11.23 9.29
CA ALA A 217 13.19 -11.23 8.59
C ALA A 217 13.25 -10.16 7.49
N ARG A 218 12.16 -9.91 6.75
CA ARG A 218 12.08 -8.80 5.78
C ARG A 218 12.31 -7.45 6.44
N TYR A 219 11.64 -7.15 7.56
CA TYR A 219 11.84 -5.89 8.27
C TYR A 219 13.22 -5.76 8.90
N ARG A 220 13.80 -6.84 9.46
CA ARG A 220 15.18 -6.82 9.95
C ARG A 220 16.19 -6.48 8.85
N GLY A 221 16.08 -7.12 7.69
CA GLY A 221 16.95 -6.79 6.56
C GLY A 221 16.78 -5.36 6.07
N LEU A 222 15.55 -4.82 6.10
CA LEU A 222 15.27 -3.43 5.77
C LEU A 222 15.86 -2.45 6.80
N ILE A 223 15.77 -2.77 8.09
CA ILE A 223 16.38 -2.01 9.19
C ILE A 223 17.90 -1.97 9.04
N ASP A 224 18.53 -3.13 8.83
CA ASP A 224 19.97 -3.24 8.61
C ASP A 224 20.40 -2.44 7.39
N PHE A 225 19.61 -2.50 6.30
CA PHE A 225 19.84 -1.72 5.10
C PHE A 225 19.80 -0.22 5.37
N TYR A 226 18.78 0.28 6.06
CA TYR A 226 18.66 1.70 6.37
C TYR A 226 19.72 2.20 7.36
N TYR A 227 20.11 1.40 8.37
CA TYR A 227 21.24 1.75 9.21
C TYR A 227 22.56 1.76 8.43
N ALA A 228 22.75 0.83 7.48
CA ALA A 228 23.92 0.82 6.63
C ALA A 228 23.98 2.08 5.73
N LEU A 229 22.86 2.47 5.11
CA LEU A 229 22.75 3.73 4.36
C LEU A 229 23.02 4.97 5.23
N ALA A 230 22.47 5.01 6.44
CA ALA A 230 22.66 6.13 7.36
C ALA A 230 24.11 6.26 7.87
N ARG A 231 24.85 5.15 7.92
CA ARG A 231 26.26 5.11 8.34
C ARG A 231 27.22 5.30 7.18
N SER A 232 26.84 4.93 5.96
CA SER A 232 27.70 5.16 4.81
C SER A 232 27.88 6.67 4.65
N SER A 233 29.11 7.14 4.47
CA SER A 233 29.44 8.55 4.16
C SER A 233 28.94 8.99 2.78
N VAL A 234 27.96 8.28 2.26
CA VAL A 234 27.25 8.50 1.01
C VAL A 234 26.28 9.64 1.30
N ALA A 235 26.79 10.85 1.10
CA ALA A 235 25.91 11.99 0.88
C ALA A 235 25.21 11.79 -0.47
N ASP A 236 23.93 12.18 -0.53
CA ASP A 236 23.14 12.29 -1.75
C ASP A 236 23.01 10.96 -2.54
N LEU A 237 22.02 10.14 -2.14
CA LEU A 237 21.60 9.02 -2.98
C LEU A 237 21.09 9.54 -4.31
N HIS A 238 21.31 8.77 -5.37
CA HIS A 238 20.84 9.08 -6.72
C HIS A 238 21.35 10.42 -7.29
N ARG A 239 22.50 10.92 -6.82
CA ARG A 239 23.10 12.15 -7.37
C ARG A 239 23.27 12.00 -8.89
N VAL A 240 22.68 12.92 -9.67
CA VAL A 240 22.69 12.87 -11.14
C VAL A 240 23.71 13.88 -11.70
N GLU A 241 24.57 13.42 -12.60
CA GLU A 241 25.46 14.24 -13.44
C GLU A 241 25.20 13.95 -14.93
N GLY A 242 25.43 14.94 -15.80
CA GLY A 242 25.23 14.81 -17.25
C GLY A 242 24.31 15.87 -17.84
N PRO A 243 23.82 15.68 -19.08
CA PRO A 243 22.94 16.64 -19.74
C PRO A 243 21.57 16.75 -19.04
N LYS A 244 20.90 17.90 -19.23
CA LYS A 244 19.56 18.16 -18.67
C LYS A 244 18.48 17.26 -19.27
N ALA A 245 18.68 16.82 -20.51
CA ALA A 245 17.80 15.91 -21.21
C ALA A 245 18.66 14.95 -22.03
N LEU A 246 18.28 13.68 -22.05
CA LEU A 246 18.94 12.65 -22.84
C LEU A 246 17.88 11.74 -23.46
N THR A 247 17.99 11.54 -24.77
CA THR A 247 17.22 10.52 -25.50
C THR A 247 18.13 9.35 -25.83
N VAL A 248 17.75 8.15 -25.40
CA VAL A 248 18.43 6.89 -25.76
C VAL A 248 17.47 5.98 -26.51
N PRO A 249 17.94 5.21 -27.50
CA PRO A 249 17.10 4.20 -28.14
C PRO A 249 16.84 3.04 -27.18
N PHE A 250 15.70 2.37 -27.35
CA PHE A 250 15.44 1.08 -26.71
C PHE A 250 15.06 0.01 -27.74
N GLU A 251 15.36 -1.24 -27.40
CA GLU A 251 14.89 -2.41 -28.14
C GLU A 251 13.55 -2.88 -27.57
N MET A 252 12.66 -3.37 -28.43
CA MET A 252 11.38 -3.93 -28.00
C MET A 252 11.39 -5.43 -28.11
N GLN A 253 11.13 -6.13 -27.00
CA GLN A 253 10.91 -7.57 -26.99
C GLN A 253 9.73 -7.89 -26.06
N ASN A 254 8.72 -8.59 -26.59
CA ASN A 254 7.50 -8.96 -25.86
C ASN A 254 6.81 -7.77 -25.16
N SER A 255 6.70 -6.64 -25.87
CA SER A 255 6.14 -5.38 -25.36
C SER A 255 6.91 -4.73 -24.20
N ARG A 256 8.14 -5.19 -23.92
CA ARG A 256 9.03 -4.59 -22.90
C ARG A 256 10.12 -3.74 -23.59
N PRO A 257 10.37 -2.51 -23.11
CA PRO A 257 11.47 -1.66 -23.58
C PRO A 257 12.79 -2.02 -22.88
N TYR A 258 13.82 -2.36 -23.66
CA TYR A 258 15.17 -2.68 -23.19
C TYR A 258 16.14 -1.54 -23.53
N VAL A 259 16.84 -1.03 -22.52
CA VAL A 259 17.87 -0.01 -22.65
C VAL A 259 19.24 -0.56 -22.29
N ARG A 260 20.27 -0.01 -22.93
CA ARG A 260 21.66 -0.36 -22.67
C ARG A 260 22.26 0.61 -21.66
N ILE A 261 22.78 0.08 -20.54
CA ILE A 261 23.36 0.87 -19.45
C ILE A 261 24.73 0.31 -19.06
N LYS A 262 25.58 1.10 -18.40
CA LYS A 262 26.77 0.60 -17.72
C LYS A 262 26.61 0.72 -16.21
N VAL A 263 27.27 -0.16 -15.48
CA VAL A 263 27.34 -0.10 -14.01
C VAL A 263 28.80 -0.05 -13.59
N ASN A 264 29.14 0.88 -12.71
CA ASN A 264 30.50 1.09 -12.19
C ASN A 264 31.59 1.18 -13.29
N GLY A 265 31.30 1.82 -14.43
CA GLY A 265 32.23 1.91 -15.56
C GLY A 265 32.50 0.59 -16.29
N GLY A 266 31.75 -0.47 -15.98
CA GLY A 266 31.91 -1.82 -16.52
C GLY A 266 31.36 -1.99 -17.93
N GLU A 267 30.98 -3.24 -18.25
CA GLU A 267 30.42 -3.60 -19.55
C GLU A 267 29.02 -3.02 -19.78
N LEU A 268 28.58 -3.05 -21.03
CA LEU A 268 27.25 -2.61 -21.43
C LEU A 268 26.23 -3.73 -21.18
N LEU A 269 25.26 -3.46 -20.30
CA LEU A 269 24.22 -4.38 -19.83
C LEU A 269 22.86 -4.02 -20.41
N SER A 270 21.98 -5.01 -20.55
CA SER A 270 20.60 -4.87 -21.06
C SER A 270 19.60 -4.84 -19.91
N PHE A 271 18.94 -3.71 -19.71
CA PHE A 271 17.97 -3.52 -18.63
C PHE A 271 16.58 -3.24 -19.20
N VAL A 272 15.55 -3.87 -18.64
CA VAL A 272 14.15 -3.51 -18.93
C VAL A 272 13.82 -2.22 -18.19
N VAL A 273 13.20 -1.24 -18.86
CA VAL A 273 12.64 -0.07 -18.17
C VAL A 273 11.35 -0.49 -17.46
N ASP A 274 11.36 -0.47 -16.13
CA ASP A 274 10.35 -1.15 -15.32
C ASP A 274 9.78 -0.25 -14.21
N THR A 275 8.61 0.33 -14.46
CA THR A 275 7.87 1.09 -13.44
C THR A 275 7.14 0.21 -12.41
N GLY A 276 7.09 -1.11 -12.62
CA GLY A 276 6.63 -2.13 -11.66
C GLY A 276 7.70 -2.55 -10.64
N ALA A 277 8.95 -2.12 -10.81
CA ALA A 277 10.03 -2.31 -9.85
C ALA A 277 10.25 -1.04 -9.00
N SER A 278 9.99 -1.12 -7.68
CA SER A 278 10.17 0.04 -6.77
C SER A 278 11.63 0.48 -6.63
N ILE A 279 12.56 -0.46 -6.77
CA ILE A 279 14.00 -0.26 -6.73
C ILE A 279 14.59 -1.02 -7.91
N THR A 280 15.63 -0.47 -8.52
CA THR A 280 16.38 -1.12 -9.60
C THR A 280 16.81 -2.52 -9.18
N VAL A 281 16.58 -3.50 -10.03
CA VAL A 281 16.90 -4.92 -9.80
C VAL A 281 18.06 -5.31 -10.70
N MET A 282 19.04 -6.00 -10.12
CA MET A 282 20.16 -6.59 -10.82
C MET A 282 20.11 -8.10 -10.73
N ALA A 283 20.40 -8.78 -11.84
CA ALA A 283 20.56 -10.22 -11.83
C ALA A 283 21.76 -10.64 -10.97
N GLU A 284 21.59 -11.66 -10.13
CA GLU A 284 22.65 -12.19 -9.26
C GLU A 284 23.95 -12.53 -10.00
N PRO A 285 23.94 -13.22 -11.16
CA PRO A 285 25.18 -13.47 -11.92
C PRO A 285 25.90 -12.20 -12.37
N VAL A 286 25.15 -11.12 -12.65
CA VAL A 286 25.71 -9.83 -13.05
C VAL A 286 26.32 -9.12 -11.85
N ALA A 287 25.65 -9.17 -10.69
CA ALA A 287 26.19 -8.61 -9.45
C ALA A 287 27.50 -9.29 -9.05
N ASP A 288 27.59 -10.62 -9.17
CA ASP A 288 28.80 -11.39 -8.90
C ASP A 288 29.93 -11.01 -9.87
N ARG A 289 29.63 -10.95 -11.18
CA ARG A 289 30.60 -10.57 -12.21
C ARG A 289 31.16 -9.16 -12.00
N LEU A 290 30.34 -8.24 -11.51
CA LEU A 290 30.73 -6.86 -11.19
C LEU A 290 31.24 -6.69 -9.74
N SER A 291 31.38 -7.78 -8.97
CA SER A 291 31.84 -7.77 -7.57
C SER A 291 31.02 -6.87 -6.64
N ILE A 292 29.71 -6.73 -6.91
CA ILE A 292 28.78 -5.94 -6.10
C ILE A 292 28.37 -6.78 -4.89
N ARG A 293 28.73 -6.31 -3.69
CA ARG A 293 28.46 -7.04 -2.44
C ARG A 293 27.09 -6.67 -1.87
N PRO A 294 26.35 -7.63 -1.30
CA PRO A 294 25.15 -7.34 -0.52
C PRO A 294 25.47 -6.43 0.67
N MET A 295 24.66 -5.40 0.87
CA MET A 295 24.69 -4.55 2.07
C MET A 295 23.88 -5.16 3.21
N ALA A 296 22.75 -5.77 2.88
CA ALA A 296 21.85 -6.39 3.83
C ALA A 296 21.04 -7.50 3.14
N ARG A 297 20.56 -8.46 3.94
CA ARG A 297 19.68 -9.53 3.48
C ARG A 297 18.41 -9.49 4.32
N GLY A 298 17.27 -9.43 3.66
CA GLY A 298 15.97 -9.66 4.27
C GLY A 298 15.57 -11.13 4.16
N GLY A 299 14.38 -11.42 4.69
CA GLY A 299 13.68 -12.67 4.41
C GLY A 299 13.25 -12.76 2.95
N ARG A 300 12.19 -13.51 2.69
CA ARG A 300 11.69 -13.77 1.33
C ARG A 300 10.46 -12.91 1.02
N ALA A 301 10.32 -12.45 -0.21
CA ALA A 301 9.16 -11.71 -0.70
C ALA A 301 8.36 -12.51 -1.74
N ARG A 302 7.10 -12.13 -1.92
CA ARG A 302 6.20 -12.61 -2.98
C ARG A 302 6.05 -11.53 -4.06
N ALA A 303 5.68 -11.93 -5.27
CA ALA A 303 5.30 -11.02 -6.35
C ALA A 303 4.20 -11.64 -7.24
N VAL A 304 3.67 -10.87 -8.18
CA VAL A 304 2.67 -11.34 -9.15
C VAL A 304 3.30 -12.28 -10.18
N GLY A 305 2.53 -13.28 -10.61
CA GLY A 305 2.91 -14.21 -11.66
C GLY A 305 3.74 -15.40 -11.19
N GLY A 306 3.47 -15.92 -9.99
CA GLY A 306 3.94 -17.23 -9.51
C GLY A 306 3.63 -17.44 -8.03
N GLY A 307 3.50 -18.69 -7.58
CA GLY A 307 3.35 -19.03 -6.15
C GLY A 307 4.68 -18.96 -5.37
N GLY A 308 5.79 -18.64 -6.05
CA GLY A 308 7.13 -18.62 -5.51
C GLY A 308 7.41 -17.43 -4.59
N THR A 309 8.46 -17.58 -3.79
CA THR A 309 9.07 -16.49 -3.03
C THR A 309 10.52 -16.32 -3.48
N PHE A 310 11.07 -15.11 -3.38
CA PHE A 310 12.48 -14.84 -3.67
C PHE A 310 13.17 -14.13 -2.50
N PRO A 311 14.47 -14.35 -2.27
CA PRO A 311 15.20 -13.66 -1.20
C PRO A 311 15.28 -12.16 -1.48
N ILE A 312 15.18 -11.35 -0.43
CA ILE A 312 15.44 -9.91 -0.52
C ILE A 312 16.92 -9.67 -0.23
N VAL A 313 17.66 -9.18 -1.21
CA VAL A 313 19.08 -8.87 -1.07
C VAL A 313 19.29 -7.43 -1.49
N TYR A 314 19.65 -6.58 -0.54
CA TYR A 314 19.93 -5.17 -0.79
C TYR A 314 21.39 -5.01 -1.19
N GLY A 315 21.63 -4.22 -2.23
CA GLY A 315 22.96 -3.79 -2.65
C GLY A 315 22.99 -2.28 -2.89
N LEU A 316 24.19 -1.76 -3.10
CA LEU A 316 24.42 -0.38 -3.53
C LEU A 316 25.44 -0.42 -4.65
N VAL A 317 25.10 0.22 -5.76
CA VAL A 317 26.05 0.44 -6.86
C VAL A 317 26.57 1.86 -6.80
N ASN A 318 27.87 2.02 -7.08
CA ASN A 318 28.51 3.33 -7.00
C ASN A 318 28.02 4.24 -8.13
N GLN A 319 27.77 3.66 -9.31
CA GLN A 319 27.36 4.41 -10.49
C GLN A 319 26.54 3.56 -11.47
N ILE A 320 25.48 4.16 -12.02
CA ILE A 320 24.78 3.70 -13.22
C ILE A 320 24.97 4.76 -14.30
N GLU A 321 25.33 4.35 -15.51
CA GLU A 321 25.47 5.22 -16.67
C GLU A 321 24.44 4.87 -17.74
N ILE A 322 23.67 5.87 -18.18
CA ILE A 322 22.70 5.77 -19.27
C ILE A 322 23.09 6.83 -20.29
N GLY A 323 23.70 6.43 -21.41
CA GLY A 323 24.34 7.38 -22.33
C GLY A 323 25.32 8.30 -21.58
N ASP A 324 25.10 9.62 -21.67
CA ASP A 324 25.93 10.63 -21.00
C ASP A 324 25.45 11.01 -19.59
N ILE A 325 24.36 10.41 -19.10
CA ILE A 325 23.86 10.60 -17.74
C ILE A 325 24.52 9.58 -16.81
N LYS A 326 25.00 10.06 -15.66
CA LYS A 326 25.59 9.27 -14.59
C LYS A 326 24.80 9.48 -13.32
N ILE A 327 24.38 8.38 -12.68
CA ILE A 327 23.63 8.40 -11.41
C ILE A 327 24.49 7.67 -10.38
N TYR A 328 24.82 8.34 -9.29
CA TYR A 328 25.69 7.80 -8.25
C TYR A 328 24.91 7.25 -7.07
N ASN A 329 25.52 6.31 -6.34
CA ASN A 329 25.01 5.79 -5.07
C ASN A 329 23.56 5.28 -5.20
N VAL A 330 23.37 4.25 -6.02
CA VAL A 330 22.04 3.72 -6.35
C VAL A 330 21.77 2.43 -5.57
N PRO A 331 20.83 2.44 -4.61
CA PRO A 331 20.26 1.24 -4.04
C PRO A 331 19.70 0.31 -5.11
N ILE A 332 20.02 -0.98 -4.98
CA ILE A 332 19.50 -2.03 -5.85
C ILE A 332 18.99 -3.24 -5.05
N TYR A 333 18.12 -4.03 -5.68
CA TYR A 333 17.93 -5.42 -5.32
C TYR A 333 18.81 -6.33 -6.16
N ILE A 334 19.43 -7.32 -5.53
CA ILE A 334 20.10 -8.43 -6.23
C ILE A 334 19.14 -9.62 -6.21
N ARG A 335 18.81 -10.16 -7.40
CA ARG A 335 17.82 -11.24 -7.52
C ARG A 335 18.21 -12.24 -8.60
N GLN A 336 17.81 -13.49 -8.41
CA GLN A 336 17.72 -14.44 -9.51
C GLN A 336 16.52 -14.07 -10.39
N LEU A 337 16.75 -13.91 -11.70
CA LEU A 337 15.69 -13.55 -12.65
C LEU A 337 15.13 -14.80 -13.33
N HIS A 338 13.81 -14.91 -13.39
CA HIS A 338 13.13 -15.97 -14.12
C HIS A 338 13.05 -15.63 -15.61
N HIS A 339 13.27 -16.62 -16.45
CA HIS A 339 13.12 -16.51 -17.91
C HIS A 339 12.52 -17.81 -18.46
N PHE A 340 11.86 -17.73 -19.61
CA PHE A 340 11.50 -18.94 -20.34
C PHE A 340 12.77 -19.67 -20.78
N ARG A 341 12.73 -21.01 -20.85
CA ARG A 341 13.79 -21.76 -21.52
C ARG A 341 13.75 -21.38 -23.01
N PRO A 342 14.84 -20.85 -23.59
CA PRO A 342 14.87 -20.55 -25.02
C PRO A 342 14.61 -21.84 -25.82
N GLN A 343 13.77 -21.78 -26.84
CA GLN A 343 13.74 -22.85 -27.84
C GLN A 343 14.93 -22.69 -28.79
N GLU A 344 15.35 -23.77 -29.44
CA GLU A 344 16.50 -23.75 -30.35
C GLU A 344 16.21 -22.78 -31.51
N GLY A 345 16.99 -21.69 -31.61
CA GLY A 345 16.79 -20.61 -32.60
C GLY A 345 16.10 -19.34 -32.08
N ASP A 346 15.61 -19.32 -30.83
CA ASP A 346 15.04 -18.12 -30.23
C ASP A 346 16.14 -17.12 -29.84
N ASN A 347 16.12 -15.94 -30.44
CA ASN A 347 17.01 -14.84 -30.06
C ASN A 347 16.39 -14.01 -28.90
N TYR A 348 16.15 -14.67 -27.77
CA TYR A 348 15.53 -14.05 -26.59
C TYR A 348 16.57 -13.27 -25.77
N LEU A 349 16.30 -12.00 -25.45
CA LEU A 349 17.17 -11.19 -24.60
C LEU A 349 16.82 -11.50 -23.15
N VAL A 350 17.71 -12.21 -22.46
CA VAL A 350 17.61 -12.34 -21.01
C VAL A 350 18.04 -11.00 -20.40
N PRO A 351 17.20 -10.34 -19.58
CA PRO A 351 17.58 -9.08 -18.97
C PRO A 351 18.73 -9.28 -17.97
N ASP A 352 19.71 -8.38 -17.99
CA ASP A 352 20.73 -8.26 -16.94
C ASP A 352 20.14 -7.60 -15.66
N GLY A 353 18.99 -6.94 -15.80
CA GLY A 353 18.26 -6.32 -14.71
C GLY A 353 17.00 -5.56 -15.14
N PHE A 354 16.37 -4.92 -14.17
CA PHE A 354 15.22 -4.05 -14.34
C PHE A 354 15.56 -2.67 -13.79
N LEU A 355 15.46 -1.64 -14.63
CA LEU A 355 15.68 -0.26 -14.24
C LEU A 355 14.42 0.27 -13.57
N GLY A 356 14.45 0.34 -12.24
CA GLY A 356 13.28 0.59 -11.40
C GLY A 356 13.12 2.05 -10.97
N LEU A 357 12.10 2.31 -10.16
CA LEU A 357 11.73 3.64 -9.70
C LEU A 357 12.80 4.33 -8.85
N SER A 358 13.70 3.60 -8.17
CA SER A 358 14.85 4.21 -7.49
C SER A 358 15.75 5.01 -8.43
N VAL A 359 15.79 4.66 -9.73
CA VAL A 359 16.44 5.46 -10.76
C VAL A 359 15.45 6.35 -11.50
N LEU A 360 14.37 5.76 -12.02
CA LEU A 360 13.45 6.45 -12.93
C LEU A 360 12.77 7.67 -12.29
N SER A 361 12.47 7.64 -10.99
CA SER A 361 11.76 8.74 -10.32
C SER A 361 12.60 10.01 -10.11
N ASN A 362 13.90 9.97 -10.41
CA ASN A 362 14.78 11.14 -10.42
C ASN A 362 14.65 11.98 -11.71
N PHE A 363 13.87 11.51 -12.67
CA PHE A 363 13.66 12.15 -13.97
C PHE A 363 12.17 12.31 -14.25
N ARG A 364 11.83 13.24 -15.14
CA ARG A 364 10.65 13.06 -15.97
C ARG A 364 11.01 12.05 -17.06
N VAL A 365 10.26 10.96 -17.11
CA VAL A 365 10.57 9.81 -17.97
C VAL A 365 9.55 9.72 -19.08
N THR A 366 10.00 9.72 -20.34
CA THR A 366 9.12 9.54 -21.50
C THR A 366 9.51 8.30 -22.30
N LEU A 367 8.57 7.38 -22.46
CA LEU A 367 8.66 6.24 -23.38
C LEU A 367 7.87 6.57 -24.66
N ASP A 368 8.57 6.85 -25.75
CA ASP A 368 7.97 6.97 -27.09
C ASP A 368 8.03 5.60 -27.78
N TYR A 369 6.94 4.84 -27.72
CA TYR A 369 6.89 3.48 -28.25
C TYR A 369 6.94 3.44 -29.78
N ALA A 370 6.35 4.43 -30.46
CA ALA A 370 6.42 4.53 -31.91
C ALA A 370 7.86 4.75 -32.40
N ARG A 371 8.60 5.64 -31.73
CA ARG A 371 10.01 5.94 -32.08
C ARG A 371 11.03 5.02 -31.43
N ARG A 372 10.62 4.19 -30.47
CA ARG A 372 11.48 3.34 -29.63
C ARG A 372 12.57 4.12 -28.90
N GLN A 373 12.16 5.20 -28.25
CA GLN A 373 13.04 6.14 -27.56
C GLN A 373 12.64 6.34 -26.10
N LEU A 374 13.62 6.25 -25.22
CA LEU A 374 13.51 6.66 -23.82
C LEU A 374 14.12 8.06 -23.68
N LEU A 375 13.31 9.02 -23.26
CA LEU A 375 13.75 10.36 -22.90
C LEU A 375 13.77 10.50 -21.37
N LEU A 376 14.90 10.94 -20.84
CA LEU A 376 15.13 11.25 -19.44
C LEU A 376 15.39 12.76 -19.31
N GLU A 377 14.56 13.46 -18.55
CA GLU A 377 14.68 14.90 -18.31
C GLU A 377 14.91 15.18 -16.82
N ASN A 378 15.98 15.90 -16.50
CA ASN A 378 16.28 16.35 -15.15
C ASN A 378 15.50 17.65 -14.88
N GLU A 379 14.36 17.55 -14.19
CA GLU A 379 13.45 18.69 -13.95
C GLU A 379 14.04 19.79 -13.05
N ASN A 380 15.10 19.52 -12.28
CA ASN A 380 15.82 20.58 -11.53
C ASN A 380 16.51 21.60 -12.46
N ALA A 381 16.53 21.29 -13.75
CA ALA A 381 17.17 22.08 -14.77
C ALA A 381 16.09 22.74 -15.63
N SER A 382 15.63 23.93 -15.20
CA SER A 382 14.68 24.76 -15.96
C SER A 382 15.08 24.82 -17.45
N GLY A 383 14.16 24.45 -18.35
CA GLY A 383 14.34 24.56 -19.79
C GLY A 383 14.26 23.26 -20.62
N ALA A 384 13.82 22.12 -20.07
CA ALA A 384 13.52 20.96 -20.90
C ALA A 384 12.37 21.30 -21.88
N ALA A 385 12.57 21.00 -23.16
CA ALA A 385 11.61 21.36 -24.21
C ALA A 385 10.25 20.72 -23.91
N PRO A 386 9.14 21.48 -23.98
CA PRO A 386 7.83 20.94 -23.65
C PRO A 386 7.46 19.78 -24.57
N PHE A 387 6.56 18.94 -24.06
CA PHE A 387 5.81 17.96 -24.81
C PHE A 387 5.35 18.59 -26.15
N GLU A 388 5.91 18.16 -27.28
CA GLU A 388 5.63 18.71 -28.63
C GLU A 388 4.23 18.31 -29.17
N ALA A 389 3.23 18.17 -28.31
CA ALA A 389 1.84 17.92 -28.73
C ALA A 389 0.94 19.05 -28.24
N ALA A 390 -0.12 19.32 -29.00
CA ALA A 390 -1.11 20.29 -28.57
C ALA A 390 -1.73 19.81 -27.23
N PRO A 391 -1.93 20.69 -26.23
CA PRO A 391 -2.51 20.28 -24.93
C PRO A 391 -3.83 19.52 -25.05
N ALA A 392 -4.61 19.80 -26.10
CA ALA A 392 -5.87 19.13 -26.39
C ALA A 392 -5.74 17.67 -26.85
N GLU A 393 -4.55 17.21 -27.26
CA GLU A 393 -4.31 15.83 -27.72
C GLU A 393 -3.89 14.93 -26.56
N VAL A 394 -3.22 15.49 -25.57
CA VAL A 394 -2.66 14.76 -24.42
C VAL A 394 -3.73 14.50 -23.38
N SER A 395 -3.78 13.28 -22.87
CA SER A 395 -4.55 12.96 -21.66
C SER A 395 -3.65 13.07 -20.44
N VAL A 396 -4.08 13.82 -19.43
CA VAL A 396 -3.37 13.98 -18.15
C VAL A 396 -4.06 13.15 -17.10
N VAL A 397 -3.42 12.06 -16.67
CA VAL A 397 -3.98 11.13 -15.70
C VAL A 397 -3.28 11.33 -14.36
N PRO A 398 -3.97 11.79 -13.31
CA PRO A 398 -3.37 11.82 -11.98
C PRO A 398 -3.09 10.40 -11.51
N PHE A 399 -2.00 10.20 -10.77
CA PHE A 399 -1.68 8.91 -10.18
C PHE A 399 -1.38 9.03 -8.68
N ARG A 400 -1.47 7.91 -7.99
CA ARG A 400 -1.00 7.74 -6.61
C ARG A 400 0.13 6.73 -6.59
N THR A 401 0.93 6.74 -5.54
CA THR A 401 1.91 5.66 -5.31
C THR A 401 1.39 4.67 -4.28
N THR A 402 1.77 3.41 -4.41
CA THR A 402 1.56 2.39 -3.37
C THR A 402 2.52 2.59 -2.19
N ASN A 403 2.38 1.82 -1.12
CA ASN A 403 3.34 1.81 -0.01
C ASN A 403 4.79 1.55 -0.48
N GLY A 404 4.95 0.74 -1.55
CA GLY A 404 6.24 0.42 -2.16
C GLY A 404 6.69 1.45 -3.20
N GLY A 405 5.93 2.50 -3.46
CA GLY A 405 6.27 3.55 -4.42
C GLY A 405 5.81 3.31 -5.86
N LEU A 406 5.23 2.14 -6.17
CA LEU A 406 4.73 1.82 -7.51
C LEU A 406 3.60 2.76 -7.93
N VAL A 407 3.55 3.13 -9.20
CA VAL A 407 2.52 4.00 -9.80
C VAL A 407 1.20 3.26 -9.90
N SER A 408 0.13 3.89 -9.42
CA SER A 408 -1.26 3.41 -9.51
C SER A 408 -2.15 4.49 -10.11
N ALA A 409 -2.84 4.16 -11.19
CA ALA A 409 -3.78 5.05 -11.88
C ALA A 409 -5.20 4.47 -11.86
N GLU A 410 -6.20 5.34 -11.85
CA GLU A 410 -7.60 4.95 -11.93
C GLU A 410 -7.99 4.63 -13.39
N ALA A 411 -8.67 3.51 -13.58
CA ALA A 411 -9.24 3.10 -14.86
C ALA A 411 -10.65 2.54 -14.69
N ARG A 412 -11.52 2.78 -15.67
CA ARG A 412 -12.89 2.27 -15.72
C ARG A 412 -12.95 1.00 -16.57
N LEU A 413 -13.68 -0.01 -16.06
CA LEU A 413 -13.98 -1.24 -16.79
C LEU A 413 -15.45 -1.25 -17.19
N GLY A 414 -15.75 -1.47 -18.47
CA GLY A 414 -17.12 -1.55 -18.96
C GLY A 414 -17.92 -0.24 -18.87
N GLY A 415 -17.28 0.89 -18.53
CA GLY A 415 -17.90 2.21 -18.44
C GLY A 415 -18.57 2.56 -17.11
N GLU A 416 -18.63 1.64 -16.15
CA GLU A 416 -19.41 1.83 -14.91
C GLU A 416 -18.51 2.11 -13.70
N GLU A 417 -17.62 1.16 -13.38
CA GLU A 417 -16.90 1.17 -12.11
C GLU A 417 -15.42 1.52 -12.30
N THR A 418 -14.91 2.33 -11.37
CA THR A 418 -13.52 2.79 -11.34
C THR A 418 -12.70 1.90 -10.43
N PHE A 419 -11.54 1.50 -10.92
CA PHE A 419 -10.61 0.60 -10.25
C PHE A 419 -9.20 1.17 -10.28
N ASN A 420 -8.35 0.77 -9.34
CA ASN A 420 -6.96 1.17 -9.29
C ASN A 420 -6.09 0.12 -9.99
N PHE A 421 -5.26 0.55 -10.95
CA PHE A 421 -4.34 -0.32 -11.66
C PHE A 421 -2.90 0.15 -11.48
N LEU A 422 -2.00 -0.78 -11.23
CA LEU A 422 -0.57 -0.50 -11.32
C LEU A 422 -0.21 -0.15 -12.76
N VAL A 423 0.70 0.79 -12.96
CA VAL A 423 1.23 1.13 -14.29
C VAL A 423 2.66 0.62 -14.40
N ASP A 424 2.85 -0.39 -15.24
CA ASP A 424 4.06 -1.21 -15.27
C ASP A 424 4.58 -1.36 -16.71
N SER A 425 5.62 -0.60 -17.06
CA SER A 425 6.32 -0.73 -18.34
C SER A 425 7.13 -2.03 -18.48
N GLY A 426 7.43 -2.72 -17.37
CA GLY A 426 8.07 -4.02 -17.33
C GLY A 426 7.11 -5.18 -17.53
N ALA A 427 5.80 -4.98 -17.34
CA ALA A 427 4.79 -5.99 -17.68
C ALA A 427 4.57 -6.05 -19.19
N SER A 428 4.57 -7.26 -19.78
CA SER A 428 4.33 -7.43 -21.22
C SER A 428 2.85 -7.28 -21.61
N SER A 429 1.95 -7.59 -20.68
CA SER A 429 0.50 -7.56 -20.87
C SER A 429 -0.17 -6.78 -19.75
N THR A 430 -1.26 -6.10 -20.09
CA THR A 430 -2.28 -5.67 -19.13
C THR A 430 -3.01 -6.89 -18.58
N VAL A 431 -3.20 -6.96 -17.27
CA VAL A 431 -3.81 -8.10 -16.55
C VAL A 431 -4.88 -7.60 -15.58
N LEU A 432 -5.83 -8.46 -15.25
CA LEU A 432 -6.94 -8.19 -14.35
C LEU A 432 -6.86 -9.07 -13.11
N SER A 433 -7.25 -8.54 -11.94
CA SER A 433 -7.34 -9.33 -10.71
C SER A 433 -8.54 -10.26 -10.72
N ASP A 434 -8.35 -11.48 -10.25
CA ASP A 434 -9.41 -12.40 -9.78
C ASP A 434 -10.48 -11.72 -8.90
N ASN A 435 -10.08 -10.82 -7.99
CA ASN A 435 -11.01 -10.06 -7.14
C ASN A 435 -12.03 -9.22 -7.93
N VAL A 436 -11.67 -8.75 -9.13
CA VAL A 436 -12.61 -8.03 -10.00
C VAL A 436 -13.64 -8.99 -10.59
N ILE A 437 -13.22 -10.21 -10.95
CA ILE A 437 -14.13 -11.26 -11.44
C ILE A 437 -15.17 -11.59 -10.38
N GLU A 438 -14.75 -11.76 -9.13
CA GLU A 438 -15.65 -12.02 -8.01
C GLU A 438 -16.60 -10.85 -7.75
N LYS A 439 -16.07 -9.63 -7.67
CA LYS A 439 -16.87 -8.42 -7.41
C LYS A 439 -17.92 -8.18 -8.49
N MET A 440 -17.52 -8.31 -9.75
CA MET A 440 -18.38 -8.05 -10.90
C MET A 440 -19.22 -9.26 -11.33
N LYS A 441 -19.01 -10.43 -10.71
CA LYS A 441 -19.64 -11.70 -11.07
C LYS A 441 -19.44 -12.05 -12.54
N TRP A 442 -18.20 -11.97 -13.01
CA TRP A 442 -17.84 -12.16 -14.42
C TRP A 442 -17.31 -13.56 -14.76
N HIS A 443 -17.54 -14.57 -13.91
CA HIS A 443 -17.10 -15.95 -14.14
C HIS A 443 -17.57 -16.51 -15.49
N ASP A 444 -18.82 -16.24 -15.87
CA ASP A 444 -19.41 -16.71 -17.15
C ASP A 444 -18.83 -16.01 -18.39
N LYS A 445 -18.00 -14.97 -18.20
CA LYS A 445 -17.35 -14.24 -19.30
C LYS A 445 -15.92 -14.72 -19.58
N LEU A 446 -15.38 -15.59 -18.72
CA LEU A 446 -14.06 -16.20 -18.94
C LEU A 446 -14.06 -17.03 -20.22
N LEU A 447 -12.92 -17.10 -20.89
CA LEU A 447 -12.72 -17.89 -22.11
C LEU A 447 -12.10 -19.25 -21.75
N PRO A 448 -12.89 -20.30 -21.46
CA PRO A 448 -12.36 -21.56 -20.89
C PRO A 448 -11.39 -22.28 -21.82
N ASP A 449 -11.61 -22.19 -23.14
CA ASP A 449 -10.81 -22.87 -24.16
C ASP A 449 -9.52 -22.12 -24.53
N LEU A 450 -9.34 -20.90 -24.04
CA LEU A 450 -8.19 -20.06 -24.35
C LEU A 450 -7.38 -19.79 -23.09
N LYS A 451 -6.33 -20.59 -22.89
CA LYS A 451 -5.38 -20.46 -21.79
C LYS A 451 -4.06 -19.88 -22.27
N VAL A 452 -3.43 -19.06 -21.42
CA VAL A 452 -2.11 -18.49 -21.72
C VAL A 452 -1.11 -18.77 -20.62
N ARG A 453 0.16 -18.72 -21.00
CA ARG A 453 1.30 -18.84 -20.08
C ARG A 453 1.85 -17.46 -19.78
N ILE A 454 2.14 -17.19 -18.51
CA ILE A 454 2.61 -15.87 -18.06
C ILE A 454 3.90 -16.01 -17.27
N LEU A 455 4.90 -15.22 -17.66
CA LEU A 455 6.13 -15.03 -16.89
C LEU A 455 5.98 -13.79 -16.01
N GLY A 456 5.88 -14.00 -14.70
CA GLY A 456 5.92 -12.93 -13.71
C GLY A 456 7.25 -12.87 -12.96
N ALA A 457 7.32 -11.94 -12.00
CA ALA A 457 8.49 -11.74 -11.16
C ALA A 457 8.73 -12.91 -10.19
N ALA A 458 7.72 -13.75 -9.93
CA ALA A 458 7.79 -14.91 -9.04
C ALA A 458 7.82 -16.27 -9.77
N GLY A 459 7.92 -16.27 -11.10
CA GLY A 459 8.03 -17.50 -11.90
C GLY A 459 7.14 -17.52 -13.13
N VAL A 460 6.80 -18.74 -13.59
CA VAL A 460 5.89 -18.98 -14.71
C VAL A 460 4.58 -19.53 -14.16
N ILE A 461 3.46 -18.97 -14.61
CA ILE A 461 2.12 -19.51 -14.38
C ILE A 461 1.62 -20.09 -15.71
N GLU A 462 1.22 -21.35 -15.65
CA GLU A 462 0.57 -22.09 -16.73
C GLU A 462 -0.95 -21.95 -16.61
N ASP A 463 -1.67 -22.20 -17.71
CA ASP A 463 -3.13 -22.30 -17.75
C ASP A 463 -3.91 -21.07 -17.22
N VAL A 464 -3.41 -19.87 -17.48
CA VAL A 464 -4.04 -18.62 -17.03
C VAL A 464 -5.31 -18.31 -17.83
N ASP A 465 -6.41 -18.05 -17.11
CA ASP A 465 -7.69 -17.61 -17.66
C ASP A 465 -7.59 -16.27 -18.39
N LEU A 466 -8.43 -16.13 -19.41
CA LEU A 466 -8.54 -14.90 -20.20
C LEU A 466 -9.97 -14.37 -20.21
N LEU A 467 -10.07 -13.05 -20.23
CA LEU A 467 -11.32 -12.31 -20.38
C LEU A 467 -11.16 -11.24 -21.47
N VAL A 468 -12.22 -11.02 -22.26
CA VAL A 468 -12.32 -9.87 -23.15
C VAL A 468 -13.13 -8.79 -22.45
N ILE A 469 -12.49 -7.67 -22.15
CA ILE A 469 -13.14 -6.49 -21.59
C ILE A 469 -13.67 -5.63 -22.75
N PRO A 470 -14.98 -5.34 -22.79
CA PRO A 470 -15.57 -4.55 -23.88
C PRO A 470 -14.96 -3.17 -24.02
N SER A 471 -14.66 -2.53 -22.88
CA SER A 471 -14.15 -1.17 -22.80
C SER A 471 -13.23 -1.02 -21.59
N PHE A 472 -12.01 -0.56 -21.82
CA PHE A 472 -11.03 -0.19 -20.80
C PHE A 472 -10.66 1.28 -20.99
N THR A 473 -10.99 2.10 -20.00
CA THR A 473 -10.87 3.55 -20.12
C THR A 473 -9.97 4.09 -19.02
N ILE A 474 -8.94 4.86 -19.41
CA ILE A 474 -8.11 5.63 -18.49
C ILE A 474 -8.33 7.11 -18.78
N ASN A 475 -8.85 7.85 -17.80
CA ASN A 475 -9.32 9.22 -17.98
C ASN A 475 -10.31 9.35 -19.18
N ASP A 476 -9.91 10.06 -20.24
CA ASP A 476 -10.66 10.28 -21.48
C ASP A 476 -10.19 9.39 -22.65
N LEU A 477 -9.39 8.35 -22.39
CA LEU A 477 -8.84 7.44 -23.40
C LEU A 477 -9.43 6.04 -23.25
N GLU A 478 -10.02 5.51 -24.32
CA GLU A 478 -10.64 4.20 -24.33
C GLU A 478 -9.95 3.25 -25.33
N GLN A 479 -9.69 2.03 -24.88
CA GLN A 479 -9.42 0.88 -25.74
C GLN A 479 -10.56 -0.14 -25.61
N ARG A 480 -11.04 -0.65 -26.75
CA ARG A 480 -12.12 -1.63 -26.80
C ARG A 480 -11.62 -3.04 -27.03
N ASN A 481 -12.39 -4.02 -26.57
CA ASN A 481 -12.15 -5.45 -26.80
C ASN A 481 -10.75 -5.91 -26.36
N ILE A 482 -10.29 -5.43 -25.20
CA ILE A 482 -8.97 -5.78 -24.67
C ILE A 482 -9.01 -7.15 -24.03
N ARG A 483 -8.06 -8.01 -24.40
CA ARG A 483 -7.84 -9.31 -23.75
C ARG A 483 -6.97 -9.12 -22.52
N MET A 484 -7.47 -9.53 -21.36
CA MET A 484 -6.75 -9.43 -20.10
C MET A 484 -6.65 -10.83 -19.48
N PRO A 485 -5.43 -11.31 -19.20
CA PRO A 485 -5.26 -12.47 -18.35
C PRO A 485 -5.70 -12.17 -16.93
N VAL A 486 -6.33 -13.15 -16.29
CA VAL A 486 -6.82 -13.07 -14.92
C VAL A 486 -5.77 -13.65 -13.98
N LEU A 487 -5.23 -12.83 -13.08
CA LEU A 487 -4.19 -13.22 -12.14
C LEU A 487 -4.58 -12.86 -10.71
N SER A 488 -4.04 -13.59 -9.75
CA SER A 488 -4.17 -13.19 -8.35
C SER A 488 -3.25 -12.03 -8.02
N MET A 489 -3.84 -10.93 -7.52
CA MET A 489 -3.10 -9.74 -7.08
C MET A 489 -2.82 -9.75 -5.57
N ASN A 490 -3.10 -10.84 -4.86
CA ASN A 490 -2.98 -10.93 -3.40
C ASN A 490 -1.58 -10.53 -2.89
N ALA A 491 -0.52 -11.03 -3.52
CA ALA A 491 0.86 -10.68 -3.13
C ALA A 491 1.16 -9.17 -3.20
N VAL A 492 0.62 -8.49 -4.22
CA VAL A 492 0.73 -7.03 -4.36
C VAL A 492 -0.16 -6.34 -3.33
N ASN A 493 -1.42 -6.75 -3.22
CA ASN A 493 -2.41 -6.10 -2.35
C ASN A 493 -2.09 -6.19 -0.86
N GLU A 494 -1.38 -7.24 -0.43
CA GLU A 494 -0.84 -7.35 0.93
C GLU A 494 0.12 -6.21 1.30
N THR A 495 0.79 -5.62 0.32
CA THR A 495 1.82 -4.60 0.55
C THR A 495 1.46 -3.25 -0.07
N ALA A 496 0.53 -3.17 -1.03
CA ALA A 496 0.23 -1.95 -1.78
C ALA A 496 -0.34 -0.81 -0.92
N GLY A 497 -1.08 -1.15 0.15
CA GLY A 497 -1.72 -0.19 1.06
C GLY A 497 -3.17 0.15 0.70
N PHE A 498 -3.56 -0.10 -0.56
CA PHE A 498 -4.92 -0.06 -1.05
C PHE A 498 -5.08 -1.02 -2.23
N LEU A 499 -6.31 -1.46 -2.49
CA LEU A 499 -6.63 -2.51 -3.45
C LEU A 499 -6.21 -2.14 -4.88
N GLN A 500 -5.36 -2.97 -5.47
CA GLN A 500 -5.01 -2.99 -6.89
C GLN A 500 -5.84 -4.05 -7.60
N SER A 501 -6.47 -3.63 -8.69
CA SER A 501 -7.40 -4.43 -9.49
C SER A 501 -6.76 -5.01 -10.75
N GLY A 502 -5.49 -4.70 -11.00
CA GLY A 502 -4.73 -5.26 -12.11
C GLY A 502 -3.45 -4.47 -12.37
N ILE A 503 -2.85 -4.73 -13.53
CA ILE A 503 -1.65 -4.05 -14.01
C ILE A 503 -1.92 -3.58 -15.44
N ILE A 504 -1.68 -2.31 -15.73
CA ILE A 504 -1.60 -1.74 -17.07
C ILE A 504 -0.18 -1.97 -17.57
N GLY A 505 -0.04 -2.86 -18.56
CA GLY A 505 1.25 -3.29 -19.10
C GLY A 505 1.45 -2.90 -20.56
N GLY A 506 2.54 -3.43 -21.14
CA GLY A 506 2.99 -3.13 -22.50
C GLY A 506 1.96 -3.41 -23.60
N SER A 507 1.01 -4.34 -23.40
CA SER A 507 -0.07 -4.56 -24.38
C SER A 507 -1.02 -3.37 -24.53
N PHE A 508 -1.13 -2.50 -23.51
CA PHE A 508 -1.85 -1.24 -23.54
C PHE A 508 -0.90 -0.04 -23.76
N LEU A 509 0.20 0.03 -23.01
CA LEU A 509 1.11 1.20 -23.01
C LEU A 509 1.79 1.45 -24.37
N LYS A 510 2.02 0.39 -25.17
CA LYS A 510 2.67 0.52 -26.49
C LYS A 510 1.90 1.38 -27.49
N HIS A 511 0.64 1.69 -27.21
CA HIS A 511 -0.22 2.51 -28.06
C HIS A 511 -0.03 4.01 -27.84
N PHE A 512 0.89 4.41 -26.97
CA PHE A 512 1.08 5.79 -26.54
C PHE A 512 2.56 6.21 -26.58
N ARG A 513 2.78 7.53 -26.62
CA ARG A 513 3.92 8.16 -25.95
C ARG A 513 3.50 8.40 -24.51
N VAL A 514 4.22 7.78 -23.58
CA VAL A 514 3.90 7.78 -22.14
C VAL A 514 4.93 8.60 -21.39
N THR A 515 4.51 9.63 -20.66
CA THR A 515 5.40 10.40 -19.79
C THR A 515 4.98 10.24 -18.32
N PHE A 516 5.92 9.83 -17.48
CA PHE A 516 5.80 9.80 -16.03
C PHE A 516 6.39 11.09 -15.45
N ASP A 517 5.54 11.94 -14.88
CA ASP A 517 5.92 13.14 -14.13
C ASP A 517 5.77 12.81 -12.63
N PHE A 518 6.85 12.28 -12.04
CA PHE A 518 6.90 11.89 -10.63
C PHE A 518 6.93 13.07 -9.66
N GLN A 519 7.17 14.29 -10.13
CA GLN A 519 7.12 15.47 -9.27
C GLN A 519 5.66 15.91 -9.07
N ARG A 520 4.86 15.89 -10.14
CA ARG A 520 3.45 16.32 -10.13
C ARG A 520 2.45 15.18 -10.02
N PHE A 521 2.93 13.94 -9.90
CA PHE A 521 2.10 12.73 -9.75
C PHE A 521 1.05 12.61 -10.87
N ARG A 522 1.52 12.71 -12.11
CA ARG A 522 0.67 12.59 -13.31
C ARG A 522 1.36 11.79 -14.42
N LEU A 523 0.55 11.06 -15.17
CA LEU A 523 0.92 10.43 -16.43
C LEU A 523 0.41 11.31 -17.57
N LEU A 524 1.25 11.55 -18.56
CA LEU A 524 0.82 12.14 -19.82
C LEU A 524 0.76 11.02 -20.85
N LEU A 525 -0.43 10.79 -21.42
CA LEU A 525 -0.67 9.79 -22.44
C LEU A 525 -1.05 10.48 -23.74
N LEU A 526 -0.18 10.36 -24.73
CA LEU A 526 -0.46 10.80 -26.10
C LEU A 526 -0.67 9.56 -26.97
N PRO A 527 -1.89 9.31 -27.49
CA PRO A 527 -2.14 8.20 -28.39
C PRO A 527 -1.26 8.29 -29.64
N GLN A 528 -0.68 7.16 -30.04
CA GLN A 528 0.15 7.03 -31.25
C GLN A 528 -0.40 6.00 -32.24
N THR A 529 -1.55 5.38 -31.94
CA THR A 529 -2.19 4.37 -32.79
C THR A 529 -3.71 4.52 -32.73
N GLU A 530 -4.41 4.04 -33.76
CA GLU A 530 -5.89 4.04 -33.84
C GLU A 530 -6.56 3.06 -32.86
N ALA A 531 -5.78 2.23 -32.16
CA ALA A 531 -6.30 1.27 -31.18
C ALA A 531 -6.92 1.94 -29.95
N VAL A 532 -6.59 3.22 -29.71
CA VAL A 532 -7.09 4.01 -28.59
C VAL A 532 -7.81 5.24 -29.15
N ARG A 533 -9.00 5.50 -28.64
CA ARG A 533 -9.80 6.66 -29.01
C ARG A 533 -9.93 7.62 -27.83
N LYS A 534 -9.92 8.91 -28.14
CA LYS A 534 -10.24 9.96 -27.17
C LYS A 534 -11.75 10.13 -27.10
N LEU A 535 -12.30 10.09 -25.89
CA LEU A 535 -13.72 10.31 -25.63
C LEU A 535 -14.03 11.81 -25.67
N ALA A 536 -15.22 12.17 -26.12
CA ALA A 536 -15.71 13.53 -25.96
C ALA A 536 -15.87 13.82 -24.45
N PRO A 537 -15.59 15.05 -23.99
CA PRO A 537 -15.87 15.42 -22.60
C PRO A 537 -17.34 15.14 -22.29
N GLU A 538 -17.59 14.41 -21.20
CA GLU A 538 -18.96 14.20 -20.71
C GLU A 538 -19.60 15.59 -20.47
N SER A 539 -20.72 15.88 -21.13
CA SER A 539 -21.49 17.09 -20.85
C SER A 539 -21.87 17.07 -19.37
N GLU A 540 -21.51 18.12 -18.61
CA GLU A 540 -21.89 18.23 -17.20
C GLU A 540 -23.38 17.89 -17.02
N PRO A 541 -23.76 17.13 -15.98
CA PRO A 541 -25.17 16.97 -15.66
C PRO A 541 -25.73 18.35 -15.33
N HIS A 542 -26.54 18.90 -16.25
CA HIS A 542 -27.30 20.12 -16.01
C HIS A 542 -28.01 19.98 -14.65
N PRO A 543 -27.83 20.92 -13.71
CA PRO A 543 -28.68 20.96 -12.54
C PRO A 543 -30.10 21.21 -13.04
N GLN A 544 -30.99 20.23 -12.84
CA GLN A 544 -32.42 20.44 -13.00
C GLN A 544 -32.86 21.47 -11.96
N VAL A 545 -32.82 22.74 -12.34
CA VAL A 545 -33.60 23.79 -11.68
C VAL A 545 -35.05 23.46 -11.99
N LYS A 546 -35.75 22.88 -11.01
CA LYS A 546 -37.21 22.93 -10.97
C LYS A 546 -37.58 24.39 -10.71
N GLU A 547 -37.82 25.16 -11.76
CA GLU A 547 -38.63 26.36 -11.64
C GLU A 547 -40.05 25.91 -11.30
N GLY A 548 -40.45 26.18 -10.06
CA GLY A 548 -41.83 26.05 -9.63
C GLY A 548 -42.63 27.18 -10.25
N GLU A 549 -43.66 26.81 -11.00
CA GLU A 549 -44.82 27.67 -11.22
C GLU A 549 -45.49 27.93 -9.87
N ASN A 550 -45.62 29.21 -9.52
CA ASN A 550 -46.59 29.74 -8.56
C ASN A 550 -47.14 31.05 -9.13
#